data_AF-A0A7S2EQY8-F1
#
_entry.id   AF-A0A7S2EQY8-F1
#
_cell.length_a   1.000
_cell.length_b   1.000
_cell.length_c   1.000
_cell.angle_alpha   90.00
_cell.angle_beta   90.00
_cell.angle_gamma   90.00
#
_symmetry.space_group_name_H-M   'P 1'
#
loop_
_entity.id
_entity.type
_entity.pdbx_description
1 polymer ?
#
loop_
_entity_poly.entity_id
_entity_poly.type
_entity_poly.pdbx_seq_one_letter_code
_entity_poly.pdbx_strand_id
1 'polypeptide(L)'
;MRNPNRSKVKVYFNYLRVFLQAYANMKAKSRVLYRGINKDLSKQYAKGATVVWWNVSSCTPNINVAMNFGGGSSSGTMFHVKTRTAVPIMHLSAYQSEQEYILAPGTALKVETVVSK
;
A
#
# COMPACT_ATOMS: atom_id res chain seq x y z
N MET A 1 9.46 0.50 -9.78
CA MET A 1 9.56 1.81 -10.48
C MET A 1 10.85 2.60 -10.19
N ARG A 2 11.77 2.14 -9.32
CA ARG A 2 13.02 2.85 -9.00
C ARG A 2 14.27 2.40 -9.76
N ASN A 3 14.15 1.49 -10.73
CA ASN A 3 15.31 1.04 -11.50
C ASN A 3 15.86 2.23 -12.33
N PRO A 4 17.16 2.57 -12.23
CA PRO A 4 17.73 3.71 -12.97
C PRO A 4 17.53 3.59 -14.48
N ASN A 5 17.53 2.36 -15.01
CA ASN A 5 17.21 2.13 -16.41
C ASN A 5 15.70 2.30 -16.67
N ARG A 6 15.33 3.46 -17.22
CA ARG A 6 13.96 3.82 -17.57
C ARG A 6 13.41 3.11 -18.81
N SER A 7 14.23 2.43 -19.61
CA SER A 7 13.71 1.69 -20.77
C SER A 7 12.81 0.53 -20.35
N LYS A 8 13.10 -0.09 -19.20
CA LYS A 8 12.35 -1.25 -18.67
C LYS A 8 10.91 -0.94 -18.31
N VAL A 9 10.55 0.32 -18.07
CA VAL A 9 9.17 0.69 -17.72
C VAL A 9 8.30 0.96 -18.96
N LYS A 10 8.89 1.17 -20.14
CA LYS A 10 8.16 1.55 -21.36
C LYS A 10 7.07 0.53 -21.75
N VAL A 11 7.36 -0.76 -21.58
CA VAL A 11 6.41 -1.88 -21.82
C VAL A 11 5.12 -1.72 -21.01
N TYR A 12 5.18 -1.07 -19.84
CA TYR A 12 4.03 -0.90 -18.94
C TYR A 12 3.33 0.44 -19.11
N PHE A 13 3.75 1.33 -20.01
CA PHE A 13 3.19 2.69 -20.10
C PHE A 13 1.69 2.72 -20.35
N ASN A 14 1.19 1.88 -21.25
CA ASN A 14 -0.25 1.81 -21.52
C ASN A 14 -1.03 1.37 -20.28
N TYR A 15 -0.54 0.34 -19.58
CA TYR A 15 -1.13 -0.12 -18.33
C TYR A 15 -1.10 0.98 -17.26
N LEU A 16 0.06 1.62 -17.05
CA LEU A 16 0.22 2.67 -16.05
C LEU A 16 -0.66 3.88 -16.34
N ARG A 17 -0.81 4.26 -17.61
CA ARG A 17 -1.70 5.35 -18.02
C ARG A 17 -3.14 5.05 -17.65
N VAL A 18 -3.65 3.86 -18.03
CA VAL A 18 -5.02 3.45 -17.71
C VAL A 18 -5.22 3.37 -16.20
N PHE A 19 -4.28 2.73 -15.49
CA PHE A 19 -4.33 2.56 -14.04
C PHE A 19 -4.37 3.91 -13.31
N LEU A 20 -3.44 4.82 -13.60
CA LEU A 20 -3.37 6.13 -12.95
C LEU A 20 -4.56 7.01 -13.32
N GLN A 21 -5.05 6.94 -14.56
CA GLN A 21 -6.25 7.65 -14.98
C GLN A 21 -7.48 7.14 -14.23
N ALA A 22 -7.66 5.83 -14.11
CA ALA A 22 -8.76 5.24 -13.35
C ALA A 22 -8.69 5.69 -11.88
N TYR A 23 -7.52 5.55 -11.25
CA TYR A 23 -7.29 5.97 -9.87
C TYR A 23 -7.67 7.45 -9.63
N ALA A 24 -7.26 8.35 -10.53
CA ALA A 24 -7.54 9.79 -10.42
C ALA A 24 -9.03 10.14 -10.52
N ASN A 25 -9.84 9.31 -11.19
CA ASN A 25 -11.28 9.52 -11.34
C ASN A 25 -12.10 8.85 -10.23
N MET A 26 -11.48 8.07 -9.35
CA MET A 26 -12.19 7.38 -8.28
C MET A 26 -12.29 8.23 -7.01
N LYS A 27 -13.41 8.07 -6.28
CA LYS A 27 -13.65 8.80 -5.04
C LYS A 27 -12.78 8.25 -3.90
N ALA A 28 -11.75 9.01 -3.53
CA ALA A 28 -10.93 8.73 -2.37
C ALA A 28 -11.74 8.72 -1.06
N LYS A 29 -11.24 7.96 -0.08
CA LYS A 29 -11.84 7.74 1.23
C LYS A 29 -10.80 7.93 2.32
N SER A 30 -11.22 8.64 3.38
CA SER A 30 -10.47 8.67 4.62
C SER A 30 -10.85 7.45 5.46
N ARG A 31 -9.86 6.62 5.82
CA ARG A 31 -10.09 5.40 6.62
C ARG A 31 -8.81 4.93 7.32
N VAL A 32 -9.00 4.07 8.30
CA VAL A 32 -7.96 3.17 8.82
C VAL A 32 -7.86 1.94 7.93
N LEU A 33 -6.66 1.58 7.52
CA LEU A 33 -6.37 0.39 6.73
C LEU A 33 -5.16 -0.37 7.28
N TYR A 34 -5.05 -1.63 6.90
CA TYR A 34 -3.98 -2.54 7.26
C TYR A 34 -3.26 -3.05 6.01
N ARG A 35 -1.96 -3.29 6.16
CA ARG A 35 -1.12 -3.90 5.12
C ARG A 35 -0.11 -4.83 5.78
N GLY A 36 -0.14 -6.11 5.41
CA GLY A 36 0.88 -7.08 5.80
C GLY A 36 1.99 -7.17 4.75
N ILE A 37 3.23 -7.28 5.22
CA ILE A 37 4.38 -7.61 4.38
C ILE A 37 5.15 -8.73 5.08
N ASN A 38 5.38 -9.85 4.39
CA ASN A 38 6.22 -10.96 4.86
C ASN A 38 7.73 -10.61 4.82
N LYS A 39 8.11 -9.57 5.56
CA LYS A 39 9.48 -9.10 5.76
C LYS A 39 9.51 -8.17 6.96
N ASP A 40 10.52 -8.27 7.81
CA ASP A 40 10.77 -7.30 8.87
C ASP A 40 11.32 -6.00 8.26
N LEU A 41 10.55 -4.93 8.44
CA LEU A 41 10.85 -3.58 8.00
C LEU A 41 11.00 -2.62 9.19
N SER A 42 10.92 -3.09 10.44
CA SER A 42 10.96 -2.26 11.64
C SER A 42 12.11 -1.25 11.63
N LYS A 43 13.32 -1.69 11.23
CA LYS A 43 14.53 -0.85 11.14
C LYS A 43 14.47 0.26 10.08
N GLN A 44 13.54 0.19 9.11
CA GLN A 44 13.37 1.18 8.04
C GLN A 44 12.40 2.29 8.41
N TYR A 45 11.69 2.17 9.53
CA TYR A 45 10.68 3.11 9.97
C TYR A 45 11.09 3.64 11.34
N ALA A 46 11.41 4.94 11.41
CA ALA A 46 11.69 5.62 12.66
C ALA A 46 10.48 6.47 13.08
N LYS A 47 10.10 6.43 14.36
CA LYS A 47 9.04 7.28 14.90
C LYS A 47 9.33 8.76 14.61
N GLY A 48 8.30 9.49 14.17
CA GLY A 48 8.38 10.90 13.77
C GLY A 48 8.84 11.12 12.32
N ALA A 49 9.47 10.12 11.68
CA ALA A 49 9.92 10.26 10.30
C ALA A 49 8.73 10.28 9.31
N THR A 50 8.93 10.97 8.19
CA THR A 50 8.05 10.85 7.02
C THR A 50 8.68 9.87 6.04
N VAL A 51 7.92 8.83 5.69
CA VAL A 51 8.31 7.80 4.74
C VAL A 51 7.43 7.91 3.50
N VAL A 52 8.01 7.67 2.32
CA VAL A 52 7.26 7.73 1.06
C VAL A 52 7.12 6.34 0.47
N TRP A 53 5.88 5.90 0.29
CA TRP A 53 5.55 4.68 -0.43
C TRP A 53 5.53 4.97 -1.92
N TRP A 54 6.68 4.77 -2.57
CA TRP A 54 6.86 5.07 -3.99
C TRP A 54 6.11 4.14 -4.96
N ASN A 55 5.75 2.94 -4.52
CA ASN A 55 4.98 2.01 -5.33
C ASN A 55 3.48 2.14 -5.00
N VAL A 56 2.63 1.71 -5.93
CA VAL A 56 1.22 1.44 -5.66
C VAL A 56 1.12 0.50 -4.46
N SER A 57 0.36 0.88 -3.44
CA SER A 57 0.28 0.13 -2.18
C SER A 57 -1.14 -0.33 -1.93
N SER A 58 -1.34 -1.64 -1.92
CA SER A 58 -2.61 -2.29 -1.59
C SER A 58 -2.77 -2.44 -0.07
N CYS A 59 -3.96 -2.14 0.43
CA CYS A 59 -4.33 -2.18 1.84
C CYS A 59 -5.78 -2.68 1.97
N THR A 60 -6.16 -3.13 3.16
CA THR A 60 -7.51 -3.62 3.45
C THR A 60 -7.98 -3.09 4.81
N PRO A 61 -9.28 -2.81 5.01
CA PRO A 61 -9.81 -2.51 6.34
C PRO A 61 -9.86 -3.76 7.23
N ASN A 62 -9.72 -4.96 6.67
CA ASN A 62 -9.78 -6.22 7.40
C ASN A 62 -8.38 -6.67 7.82
N ILE A 63 -8.10 -6.61 9.12
CA ILE A 63 -6.79 -7.01 9.67
C ILE A 63 -6.45 -8.48 9.40
N ASN A 64 -7.44 -9.39 9.39
CA ASN A 64 -7.21 -10.80 9.13
C ASN A 64 -6.75 -11.04 7.69
N VAL A 65 -7.34 -10.30 6.74
CA VAL A 65 -6.89 -10.32 5.33
C VAL A 65 -5.46 -9.81 5.25
N ALA A 66 -5.12 -8.71 5.94
CA ALA A 66 -3.75 -8.19 5.97
C ALA A 66 -2.75 -9.18 6.59
N MET A 67 -3.14 -9.92 7.64
CA MET A 67 -2.28 -10.90 8.31
C MET A 67 -1.84 -12.04 7.38
N ASN A 68 -2.71 -12.46 6.46
CA ASN A 68 -2.39 -13.49 5.47
C ASN A 68 -1.21 -13.07 4.57
N PHE A 69 -1.06 -11.79 4.25
CA PHE A 69 0.08 -11.26 3.49
C PHE A 69 1.33 -11.01 4.35
N GLY A 70 1.17 -10.95 5.68
CA GLY A 70 2.24 -10.71 6.64
C GLY A 70 3.16 -11.91 6.89
N GLY A 71 2.89 -13.08 6.31
CA GLY A 71 3.72 -14.27 6.53
C GLY A 71 3.56 -14.92 7.91
N GLY A 72 2.49 -14.60 8.64
CA GLY A 72 2.22 -15.14 9.97
C GLY A 72 3.10 -14.55 11.09
N SER A 73 3.28 -15.30 12.17
CA SER A 73 3.79 -14.83 13.48
C SER A 73 5.31 -14.65 13.59
N SER A 74 6.11 -15.05 12.58
CA SER A 74 7.54 -15.28 12.77
C SER A 74 8.48 -14.18 12.26
N SER A 75 8.09 -13.32 11.30
CA SER A 75 8.99 -12.25 10.80
C SER A 75 8.32 -11.15 9.95
N GLY A 76 6.99 -11.06 9.94
CA GLY A 76 6.24 -10.08 9.15
C GLY A 76 6.18 -8.67 9.74
N THR A 77 5.95 -7.68 8.89
CA THR A 77 5.57 -6.32 9.31
C THR A 77 4.08 -6.09 9.04
N MET A 78 3.36 -5.65 10.07
CA MET A 78 1.99 -5.16 9.95
C MET A 78 1.97 -3.63 9.98
N PHE A 79 1.41 -3.01 8.96
CA PHE A 79 1.17 -1.58 8.91
C PHE A 79 -0.26 -1.27 9.31
N HIS A 80 -0.42 -0.30 10.21
CA HIS A 80 -1.70 0.31 10.56
C HIS A 80 -1.69 1.76 10.07
N VAL A 81 -2.45 2.04 9.01
CA VAL A 81 -2.36 3.29 8.25
C VAL A 81 -3.66 4.06 8.35
N LYS A 82 -3.59 5.28 8.91
CA LYS A 82 -4.65 6.28 8.80
C LYS A 82 -4.43 7.07 7.52
N THR A 83 -5.31 6.92 6.55
CA THR A 83 -5.21 7.56 5.24
C THR A 83 -6.38 8.50 4.96
N ARG A 84 -6.15 9.48 4.10
CA ARG A 84 -7.18 10.40 3.57
C ARG A 84 -7.51 10.15 2.10
N THR A 85 -6.61 9.47 1.38
CA THR A 85 -6.58 9.43 -0.09
C THR A 85 -6.74 8.00 -0.65
N ALA A 86 -7.11 7.02 0.18
CA ALA A 86 -7.26 5.65 -0.30
C ALA A 86 -8.47 5.48 -1.23
N VAL A 87 -8.28 4.76 -2.32
CA VAL A 87 -9.33 4.48 -3.30
C VAL A 87 -9.80 3.04 -3.15
N PRO A 88 -11.09 2.78 -2.88
CA PRO A 88 -11.62 1.42 -2.86
C PRO A 88 -11.69 0.87 -4.28
N ILE A 89 -11.12 -0.31 -4.51
CA ILE A 89 -11.14 -0.96 -5.82
C ILE A 89 -11.88 -2.30 -5.82
N MET A 90 -12.60 -2.62 -4.73
CA MET A 90 -13.33 -3.87 -4.57
C MET A 90 -14.17 -4.26 -5.80
N HIS A 91 -14.89 -3.32 -6.40
CA HIS A 91 -15.73 -3.58 -7.59
C HIS A 91 -14.96 -3.87 -8.88
N LEU A 92 -13.67 -3.53 -8.90
CA LEU A 92 -12.75 -3.75 -10.02
C LEU A 92 -11.75 -4.87 -9.74
N SER A 93 -11.70 -5.38 -8.50
CA SER A 93 -10.74 -6.39 -8.06
C SER A 93 -11.25 -7.79 -8.41
N ALA A 94 -10.32 -8.66 -8.79
CA ALA A 94 -10.59 -10.09 -8.95
C ALA A 94 -10.93 -10.78 -7.62
N TYR A 95 -10.59 -10.17 -6.49
CA TYR A 95 -10.78 -10.70 -5.13
C TYR A 95 -11.65 -9.76 -4.30
N GLN A 96 -12.95 -9.71 -4.61
CA GLN A 96 -13.88 -8.78 -3.98
C GLN A 96 -13.97 -8.92 -2.45
N SER A 97 -13.73 -10.13 -1.92
CA SER A 97 -13.75 -10.41 -0.48
C SER A 97 -12.65 -9.70 0.32
N GLU A 98 -11.56 -9.28 -0.33
CA GLU A 98 -10.43 -8.62 0.34
C GLU A 98 -10.72 -7.16 0.73
N GLN A 99 -11.81 -6.59 0.20
CA GLN A 99 -12.19 -5.19 0.36
C GLN A 99 -11.00 -4.25 0.10
N GLU A 100 -10.36 -4.42 -1.04
CA GLU A 100 -9.09 -3.79 -1.36
C GLU A 100 -9.20 -2.26 -1.55
N TYR A 101 -8.23 -1.56 -0.98
CA TYR A 101 -8.00 -0.13 -1.14
C TYR A 101 -6.58 0.13 -1.63
N ILE A 102 -6.45 1.07 -2.57
CA ILE A 102 -5.16 1.46 -3.14
C ILE A 102 -4.74 2.84 -2.62
N LEU A 103 -3.47 2.95 -2.24
CA LEU A 103 -2.75 4.20 -2.09
C LEU A 103 -1.88 4.45 -3.32
N ALA A 104 -1.91 5.68 -3.82
CA ALA A 104 -1.12 6.12 -4.97
C ALA A 104 0.40 5.92 -4.74
N PRO A 105 1.18 5.71 -5.81
CA PRO A 105 2.61 5.83 -5.72
C PRO A 105 2.99 7.25 -5.26
N GLY A 106 4.00 7.35 -4.40
CA GLY A 106 4.43 8.62 -3.81
C GLY A 106 3.64 9.05 -2.57
N THR A 107 2.78 8.18 -2.01
CA THR A 107 2.06 8.48 -0.78
C THR A 107 3.05 8.69 0.38
N ALA A 108 3.08 9.90 0.93
CA ALA A 108 3.86 10.24 2.11
C ALA A 108 3.08 9.90 3.39
N LEU A 109 3.72 9.20 4.31
CA LEU A 109 3.14 8.74 5.57
C LEU A 109 4.05 9.16 6.71
N LYS A 110 3.46 9.65 7.80
CA LYS A 110 4.20 9.93 9.03
C LYS A 110 4.14 8.72 9.94
N VAL A 111 5.29 8.31 10.47
CA VAL A 111 5.40 7.19 11.41
C VAL A 111 5.07 7.69 12.80
N GLU A 112 3.90 7.33 13.33
CA GLU A 112 3.49 7.74 14.67
C GLU A 112 4.02 6.81 15.76
N THR A 113 4.06 5.49 15.49
CA THR A 113 4.49 4.46 16.43
C THR A 113 5.13 3.30 15.71
N VAL A 114 6.13 2.68 16.34
CA VAL A 114 6.74 1.42 15.89
C VAL A 114 6.76 0.48 17.10
N VAL A 115 6.24 -0.73 16.92
CA VAL A 115 6.24 -1.77 17.95
C VAL A 115 7.04 -2.94 17.38
N SER A 116 8.21 -3.20 17.95
CA SER A 116 9.01 -4.40 17.68
C SER A 116 8.96 -5.31 18.92
N LYS A 117 9.00 -6.62 18.70
CA LYS A 117 9.28 -7.58 19.78
C LYS A 117 10.73 -7.48 20.22
#